data_AF-A0A9E3C3K9-F1
#
_entry.id   AF-A0A9E3C3K9-F1
#
_cell.length_a   1.000
_cell.length_b   1.000
_cell.length_c   1.000
_cell.angle_alpha   90.00
_cell.angle_beta   90.00
_cell.angle_gamma   90.00
#
_symmetry.space_group_name_H-M   'P 1'
#
loop_
_entity.id
_entity.type
_entity.pdbx_description
1 polymer ?
#
loop_
_entity_poly.entity_id
_entity_poly.type
_entity_poly.pdbx_seq_one_letter_code
_entity_poly.pdbx_strand_id
1 'polypeptide(L)' 'MSAYQIVAKHAQAALAEAAGRSIDADVVGRALVAEAIRAFRSAGRSNDDIAAELTASAENLDDDEPMAFMRP' A
#
# COMPACT_ATOMS: atom_id res chain seq x y z
N MET A 1 -2.20 -17.25 -4.59
CA MET A 1 -2.04 -15.81 -4.83
C MET A 1 -2.25 -15.10 -3.50
N SER A 2 -1.25 -14.41 -2.97
CA SER A 2 -1.34 -13.72 -1.68
C SER A 2 -2.05 -12.37 -1.81
N ALA A 3 -2.52 -11.80 -0.69
CA ALA A 3 -3.10 -10.45 -0.66
C ALA A 3 -2.12 -9.42 -1.25
N TYR A 4 -0.82 -9.56 -0.96
CA TYR A 4 0.25 -8.75 -1.55
C TYR A 4 0.27 -8.84 -3.08
N GLN A 5 0.23 -10.05 -3.65
CA GLN A 5 0.24 -10.24 -5.11
C GLN A 5 -0.99 -9.63 -5.80
N ILE A 6 -2.15 -9.67 -5.14
CA ILE A 6 -3.37 -9.03 -5.64
C ILE A 6 -3.18 -7.51 -5.67
N VAL A 7 -2.74 -6.92 -4.55
CA VAL A 7 -2.57 -5.46 -4.43
C VAL A 7 -1.46 -4.95 -5.35
N ALA A 8 -0.30 -5.63 -5.41
CA ALA A 8 0.83 -5.24 -6.24
C ALA A 8 0.46 -5.16 -7.73
N LYS A 9 -0.32 -6.13 -8.23
CA LYS A 9 -0.84 -6.10 -9.61
C LYS A 9 -1.66 -4.83 -9.88
N HIS A 10 -2.54 -4.46 -8.95
CA HIS A 10 -3.39 -3.28 -9.12
C HIS A 10 -2.63 -1.97 -8.95
N ALA A 11 -1.65 -1.91 -8.03
CA ALA A 11 -0.77 -0.75 -7.87
C ALA A 11 0.08 -0.50 -9.13
N GLN A 12 0.67 -1.55 -9.71
CA GLN A 12 1.42 -1.46 -10.97
C GLN A 12 0.54 -1.00 -12.13
N ALA A 13 -0.70 -1.51 -12.22
CA ALA A 13 -1.65 -1.07 -13.24
C ALA A 13 -2.01 0.42 -13.10
N ALA A 14 -2.21 0.90 -11.87
CA ALA A 14 -2.50 2.31 -11.60
C ALA A 14 -1.32 3.23 -12.00
N LEU A 15 -0.08 2.82 -11.71
CA LEU A 15 1.12 3.55 -12.12
C LEU A 15 1.26 3.62 -13.65
N ALA A 16 1.00 2.51 -14.35
CA ALA A 16 1.04 2.46 -15.81
C ALA A 16 -0.03 3.37 -16.45
N GLU A 17 -1.26 3.36 -15.92
CA GLU A 17 -2.34 4.23 -16.39
C GLU A 17 -2.00 5.72 -16.15
N ALA A 18 -1.47 6.04 -14.97
CA ALA A 18 -1.06 7.39 -14.60
C ALA A 18 0.07 7.93 -15.49
N ALA A 19 1.06 7.10 -15.80
CA ALA A 19 2.16 7.45 -16.71
C ALA A 19 1.62 7.81 -18.11
N GLY A 20 0.63 7.07 -18.63
CA GLY A 20 -0.04 7.38 -19.89
C GLY A 20 -0.81 8.71 -19.90
N ARG A 21 -1.02 9.31 -18.72
CA ARG A 21 -1.73 10.58 -18.51
C ARG A 21 -0.83 11.69 -17.97
N SER A 22 0.49 11.47 -17.93
CA SER A 22 1.47 12.40 -17.34
C SER A 22 1.19 12.76 -15.88
N ILE A 23 0.62 11.81 -15.11
CA ILE A 23 0.42 11.94 -13.68
C ILE A 23 1.66 11.36 -12.97
N ASP A 24 2.22 12.13 -12.03
CA ASP A 24 3.42 11.74 -11.29
C ASP A 24 3.16 10.51 -10.39
N ALA A 25 4.17 9.64 -10.26
CA ALA A 25 4.10 8.46 -9.41
C ALA A 25 3.88 8.80 -7.92
N ASP A 26 4.40 9.92 -7.42
CA ASP A 26 4.16 10.40 -6.06
C ASP A 26 2.67 10.69 -5.82
N VAL A 27 1.99 11.27 -6.83
CA VAL A 27 0.54 11.54 -6.76
C VAL A 27 -0.25 10.23 -6.67
N VAL A 28 0.14 9.22 -7.44
CA VAL A 28 -0.46 7.87 -7.36
C VAL A 28 -0.18 7.22 -6.01
N GLY A 29 1.05 7.30 -5.51
CA GLY A 29 1.44 6.76 -4.21
C GLY A 29 0.61 7.33 -3.07
N ARG A 30 0.41 8.65 -3.04
CA ARG A 30 -0.46 9.32 -2.06
C ARG A 30 -1.91 8.85 -2.15
N ALA A 31 -2.43 8.64 -3.35
CA ALA A 31 -3.78 8.11 -3.55
C ALA A 31 -3.90 6.67 -3.02
N LEU A 32 -2.90 5.82 -3.28
CA LEU A 32 -2.85 4.44 -2.79
C LEU A 32 -2.81 4.40 -1.25
N VAL A 33 -2.03 5.27 -0.60
CA VAL A 33 -2.01 5.39 0.86
C VAL A 33 -3.38 5.79 1.40
N ALA A 34 -4.08 6.72 0.74
CA ALA A 34 -5.42 7.12 1.15
C ALA A 34 -6.43 5.96 1.09
N GLU A 35 -6.35 5.13 0.04
CA GLU A 35 -7.17 3.91 -0.06
C GLU A 35 -6.85 2.88 1.02
N ALA A 36 -5.56 2.68 1.33
CA ALA A 36 -5.14 1.80 2.42
C ALA A 36 -5.69 2.26 3.78
N ILE A 37 -5.62 3.56 4.07
CA ILE A 37 -6.20 4.15 5.29
C ILE A 37 -7.72 3.93 5.32
N ARG A 38 -8.43 4.12 4.19
CA ARG A 38 -9.87 3.88 4.12
C ARG A 38 -10.22 2.41 4.40
N ALA A 39 -9.43 1.47 3.90
CA ALA A 39 -9.61 0.05 4.17
C ALA A 39 -9.41 -0.28 5.66
N PHE A 40 -8.34 0.22 6.29
CA PHE A 40 -8.10 0.01 7.71
C PHE A 40 -9.18 0.62 8.61
N ARG A 41 -9.65 1.84 8.29
CA ARG A 41 -10.76 2.47 9.02
C ARG A 41 -12.05 1.67 8.89
N SER A 42 -12.33 1.13 7.70
CA SER A 42 -13.50 0.27 7.46
C SER A 42 -13.43 -1.03 8.25
N ALA A 43 -12.21 -1.51 8.55
CA ALA A 43 -11.96 -2.66 9.42
C ALA A 43 -11.96 -2.31 10.93
N GLY A 44 -12.22 -1.04 11.30
CA GLY A 44 -12.32 -0.61 12.69
C GLY A 44 -10.98 -0.26 13.37
N ARG A 45 -9.87 -0.15 12.63
CA ARG A 45 -8.59 0.29 13.21
C ARG A 45 -8.63 1.76 13.62
N SER A 46 -7.98 2.08 14.74
CA SER A 46 -7.77 3.47 15.17
C SER A 46 -6.73 4.17 14.29
N ASN A 47 -6.69 5.49 14.32
CA ASN A 47 -5.68 6.25 13.59
C ASN A 47 -4.26 5.95 14.10
N ASP A 48 -4.09 5.71 15.40
CA ASP A 48 -2.80 5.40 15.99
C ASP A 48 -2.29 4.03 15.53
N ASP A 49 -3.18 3.03 15.47
CA ASP A 49 -2.84 1.70 14.94
C ASP A 49 -2.45 1.77 13.45
N ILE A 50 -3.14 2.61 12.69
CA ILE A 50 -2.86 2.82 11.26
C ILE A 50 -1.50 3.50 11.09
N ALA A 51 -1.21 4.55 11.86
CA ALA A 51 0.07 5.24 11.81
C ALA A 51 1.25 4.32 12.17
N ALA A 52 1.07 3.49 13.20
CA ALA A 52 2.06 2.48 13.59
C ALA A 52 2.29 1.44 12.47
N GLU A 53 1.22 0.97 11.83
CA GLU A 53 1.32 0.04 10.69
C GLU A 53 2.07 0.64 9.51
N LEU A 54 1.72 1.88 9.12
CA LEU A 54 2.34 2.55 7.98
C LEU A 54 3.82 2.83 8.24
N THR A 55 4.16 3.23 9.46
CA THR A 55 5.56 3.42 9.88
C THR A 55 6.33 2.11 9.79
N ALA A 56 5.82 1.04 10.40
CA ALA A 56 6.44 -0.28 10.32
C ALA A 56 6.56 -0.79 8.87
N SER A 57 5.53 -0.56 8.05
CA SER A 57 5.56 -0.95 6.64
C SER A 57 6.59 -0.17 5.85
N ALA A 58 6.75 1.14 6.09
CA ALA A 58 7.75 1.95 5.41
C ALA A 58 9.18 1.59 5.82
N GLU A 59 9.38 1.20 7.09
CA GLU A 59 10.69 0.78 7.60
C GLU A 59 11.09 -0.64 7.15
N ASN A 60 10.12 -1.48 6.79
CA ASN A 60 10.33 -2.89 6.44
C ASN A 60 9.84 -3.23 5.01
N LEU A 61 9.68 -2.21 4.15
CA LEU A 61 9.36 -2.43 2.75
C LEU A 61 10.63 -2.95 2.08
N ASP A 62 10.79 -4.26 2.00
CA ASP A 62 11.88 -4.87 1.26
C ASP A 62 11.50 -4.93 -0.22
N ASP A 63 12.32 -4.33 -1.09
CA ASP A 63 12.05 -4.25 -2.53
C ASP A 63 12.19 -5.62 -3.23
N ASP A 64 12.82 -6.61 -2.56
CA ASP A 64 13.17 -7.91 -3.14
C ASP A 64 12.57 -9.15 -2.43
N GLU A 65 11.89 -9.01 -1.27
CA GLU A 65 11.25 -10.16 -0.59
C GLU A 65 9.73 -10.01 -0.44
N PRO A 66 8.93 -11.05 -0.77
CA PRO A 66 7.50 -11.04 -0.49
C PRO A 66 7.32 -10.93 1.02
N MET A 67 6.82 -9.78 1.48
CA MET A 67 6.53 -9.47 2.88
C MET A 67 5.91 -10.68 3.58
N ALA A 68 6.75 -11.46 4.26
CA ALA A 68 6.31 -12.63 5.00
C ALA A 68 5.52 -12.07 6.17
N PHE A 69 4.20 -12.25 6.14
CA PHE A 69 3.32 -11.96 7.27
C PHE A 69 3.83 -12.74 8.48
N MET A 70 4.67 -12.12 9.29
CA MET A 70 5.17 -12.70 10.52
C MET A 70 4.65 -11.87 11.69
N ARG A 71 3.52 -12.31 12.23
CA ARG A 71 3.23 -12.24 13.67
C ARG A 71 2.54 -13.55 14.09
N PRO A 72 2.98 -14.20 15.19
CA PRO A 72 2.32 -15.39 15.74
C PRO A 72 0.95 -15.09 16.33
#